data_AF-A0A1Z8UUM2-F1
#
_entry.id   AF-A0A1Z8UUM2-F1
#
_cell.length_a   1.000
_cell.length_b   1.000
_cell.length_c   1.000
_cell.angle_alpha   90.00
_cell.angle_beta   90.00
_cell.angle_gamma   90.00
#
_symmetry.space_group_name_H-M   'P 1'
#
loop_
_entity.id
_entity.type
_entity.pdbx_description
1 polymer ?
#
loop_
_entity_poly.entity_id
_entity_poly.type
_entity_poly.pdbx_seq_one_letter_code
_entity_poly.pdbx_strand_id
1 'polypeptide(L)'
;MKIKIFKKPRLFQVNQITIKDFGKIKLKKNEMVSFVTKSKKEYDFTAKDWGFYVTQSINGRLKKEGFKIVIVKNKLGKFYVMAVEKEKIKIFKKFCLKENKKIIKWLG
;
A
#
# COMPACT_ATOMS: atom_id res chain seq x y z
N MET A 1 20.03 -6.09 4.69
CA MET A 1 19.02 -6.15 3.62
C MET A 1 19.54 -6.97 2.44
N LYS A 2 18.68 -7.73 1.75
CA LYS A 2 18.97 -8.37 0.45
C LYS A 2 17.87 -8.01 -0.56
N ILE A 3 18.24 -7.48 -1.72
CA ILE A 3 17.31 -7.07 -2.77
C ILE A 3 17.42 -8.04 -3.95
N LYS A 4 16.28 -8.47 -4.51
CA LYS A 4 16.19 -9.21 -5.77
C LYS A 4 15.27 -8.45 -6.71
N ILE A 5 15.83 -7.70 -7.66
CA ILE A 5 15.07 -7.01 -8.72
C ILE A 5 15.13 -7.83 -10.01
N PHE A 6 13.99 -7.97 -10.69
CA PHE A 6 13.90 -8.62 -11.99
C PHE A 6 14.23 -7.62 -13.12
N LYS A 7 15.03 -8.05 -14.11
CA LYS A 7 15.30 -7.24 -15.31
C LYS A 7 14.04 -6.95 -16.13
N LYS A 8 13.09 -7.90 -16.15
CA LYS A 8 11.74 -7.75 -16.71
C LYS A 8 10.73 -8.09 -15.61
N PRO A 9 9.68 -7.27 -15.39
CA PRO A 9 8.72 -7.55 -14.33
C PRO A 9 7.87 -8.78 -14.66
N ARG A 10 7.49 -9.54 -13.64
CA ARG A 10 6.44 -10.55 -13.76
C ARG A 10 5.11 -9.82 -13.91
N LEU A 11 4.37 -10.14 -14.97
CA LEU A 11 3.04 -9.58 -15.20
C LEU A 11 1.98 -10.53 -14.66
N PHE A 12 0.97 -9.99 -13.99
CA PHE A 12 -0.23 -10.73 -13.63
C PHE A 12 -1.45 -9.81 -13.63
N GLN A 13 -2.63 -10.38 -13.88
CA GLN A 13 -3.88 -9.63 -13.91
C GLN A 13 -4.66 -9.77 -12.61
N VAL A 14 -5.22 -8.65 -12.15
CA VAL A 14 -6.21 -8.58 -11.08
C VAL A 14 -7.39 -7.81 -11.65
N ASN A 15 -8.48 -8.52 -11.91
CA ASN A 15 -9.62 -7.99 -12.68
C ASN A 15 -9.13 -7.39 -14.01
N GLN A 16 -9.40 -6.10 -14.26
CA GLN A 16 -9.00 -5.40 -15.50
C GLN A 16 -7.65 -4.68 -15.36
N ILE A 17 -6.90 -4.93 -14.29
CA ILE A 17 -5.65 -4.20 -13.97
C ILE A 17 -4.47 -5.17 -14.08
N THR A 18 -3.52 -4.84 -14.95
CA THR A 18 -2.24 -5.54 -15.02
C THR A 18 -1.27 -4.98 -13.99
N ILE A 19 -0.79 -5.83 -13.08
CA ILE A 19 0.22 -5.50 -12.10
C ILE A 19 1.60 -5.98 -12.59
N LYS A 20 2.62 -5.12 -12.42
CA LYS A 20 4.01 -5.39 -12.74
C LYS A 20 4.80 -5.63 -11.45
N ASP A 21 5.19 -6.87 -11.20
CA ASP A 21 5.98 -7.28 -10.04
C ASP A 21 7.47 -7.28 -10.39
N PHE A 22 8.23 -6.36 -9.79
CA PHE A 22 9.65 -6.16 -10.04
C PHE A 22 10.58 -6.97 -9.13
N GLY A 23 10.04 -7.76 -8.18
CA GLY A 23 10.84 -8.62 -7.31
C GLY A 23 10.59 -8.39 -5.83
N LYS A 24 11.62 -8.63 -5.02
CA LYS A 24 11.48 -8.77 -3.56
C LYS A 24 12.63 -8.10 -2.81
N ILE A 25 12.31 -7.51 -1.66
CA ILE A 25 13.28 -7.03 -0.67
C ILE A 25 13.15 -7.90 0.58
N LYS A 26 14.26 -8.47 1.04
CA LYS A 26 14.37 -9.18 2.32
C LYS A 26 15.05 -8.27 3.32
N LEU A 27 14.31 -7.89 4.36
CA LEU A 27 14.78 -7.08 5.48
C LEU A 27 15.20 -7.98 6.65
N LYS A 28 16.24 -7.59 7.38
CA LYS A 28 16.59 -8.14 8.70
C LYS A 28 15.79 -7.43 9.79
N LYS A 29 15.83 -7.94 11.02
CA LYS A 29 15.25 -7.29 12.20
C LYS A 29 15.66 -5.81 12.25
N ASN A 30 14.68 -4.95 12.44
CA ASN A 30 14.79 -3.49 12.55
C ASN A 30 15.31 -2.76 11.30
N GLU A 31 15.39 -3.43 10.14
CA GLU A 31 15.63 -2.73 8.88
C GLU A 31 14.31 -2.17 8.32
N MET A 32 14.38 -1.00 7.70
CA MET A 32 13.26 -0.29 7.10
C MET A 32 13.55 0.01 5.63
N VAL A 33 12.50 -0.04 4.80
CA VAL A 33 12.52 0.51 3.43
C VAL A 33 11.31 1.42 3.24
N SER A 34 11.56 2.56 2.62
CA SER A 34 10.56 3.54 2.22
C SER A 34 10.26 3.43 0.73
N PHE A 35 8.98 3.46 0.39
CA PHE A 35 8.50 3.57 -0.99
C PHE A 35 8.02 4.99 -1.23
N VAL A 36 8.47 5.57 -2.34
CA VAL A 36 8.18 6.97 -2.69
C VAL A 36 7.20 7.01 -3.86
N THR A 37 6.09 7.71 -3.69
CA THR A 37 5.12 7.90 -4.77
C THR A 37 5.60 8.94 -5.78
N LYS A 38 4.94 9.04 -6.94
CA LYS A 38 5.23 10.10 -7.93
C LYS A 38 5.11 11.52 -7.36
N SER A 39 4.23 11.70 -6.36
CA SER A 39 4.01 12.95 -5.62
C SER A 39 4.99 13.13 -4.44
N LYS A 40 6.07 12.34 -4.40
CA LYS A 40 7.14 12.40 -3.39
C LYS A 40 6.67 12.13 -1.96
N LYS A 41 5.62 11.30 -1.79
CA LYS A 41 5.14 10.88 -0.46
C LYS A 41 5.80 9.56 -0.06
N GLU A 42 6.19 9.41 1.20
CA GLU A 42 6.86 8.21 1.68
C GLU A 42 5.93 7.25 2.42
N TYR A 43 6.03 5.96 2.10
CA TYR A 43 5.34 4.89 2.81
C TYR A 43 6.32 3.79 3.22
N ASP A 44 6.41 3.50 4.52
CA ASP A 44 7.48 2.66 5.07
C ASP A 44 7.02 1.25 5.42
N PHE A 45 7.94 0.31 5.28
CA PHE A 45 7.86 -1.03 5.86
C PHE A 45 9.08 -1.30 6.72
N THR A 46 8.88 -1.67 7.98
CA THR A 46 9.96 -2.06 8.90
C THR A 46 9.81 -3.52 9.32
N ALA A 47 10.87 -4.32 9.18
CA ALA A 47 10.87 -5.68 9.69
C ALA A 47 11.17 -5.73 11.18
N LYS A 48 10.52 -6.64 11.89
CA LYS A 48 10.65 -6.92 13.32
C LYS A 48 10.70 -8.43 13.52
N ASP A 49 11.12 -8.90 14.70
CA ASP A 49 11.17 -10.35 14.97
C ASP A 49 9.80 -11.02 14.89
N TRP A 50 8.74 -10.27 15.20
CA TRP A 50 7.35 -10.73 15.13
C TRP A 50 6.69 -10.53 13.75
N GLY A 51 7.41 -10.00 12.75
CA GLY A 51 6.88 -9.79 11.39
C GLY A 51 7.14 -8.39 10.86
N PHE A 52 6.10 -7.70 10.38
CA PHE A 52 6.23 -6.38 9.78
C PHE A 52 5.44 -5.32 10.54
N TYR A 53 6.14 -4.24 10.89
CA TYR A 53 5.47 -2.98 11.16
C TYR A 53 5.16 -2.32 9.80
N VAL A 54 3.95 -2.56 9.33
CA VAL A 54 3.50 -2.37 7.92
C VAL A 54 3.19 -0.93 7.50
N THR A 55 3.26 0.03 8.42
CA THR A 55 2.92 1.43 8.16
C THR A 55 3.49 2.34 9.24
N GLN A 56 3.81 3.59 8.91
CA GLN A 56 4.09 4.59 9.95
C GLN A 56 2.80 4.91 10.76
N SER A 57 2.95 5.59 11.90
CA SER A 57 1.84 6.03 12.75
C SER A 57 0.76 6.76 11.93
N ILE A 58 -0.45 6.22 11.91
CA ILE A 58 -1.57 6.70 11.06
C ILE A 58 -1.91 8.16 11.35
N ASN A 59 -1.97 8.53 12.63
CA ASN A 59 -2.29 9.87 13.11
C ASN A 59 -1.06 10.81 13.22
N GLY A 60 0.14 10.32 12.97
CA GLY A 60 1.41 11.04 13.09
C GLY A 60 2.11 11.20 11.74
N ARG A 61 3.24 10.49 11.55
CA ARG A 61 4.06 10.59 10.33
C ARG A 61 3.26 10.35 9.05
N LEU A 62 2.39 9.34 9.01
CA LEU A 62 1.61 9.05 7.80
C LEU A 62 0.65 10.19 7.42
N LYS A 63 0.05 10.84 8.43
CA LYS A 63 -0.77 12.04 8.25
C LYS A 63 0.07 13.22 7.72
N LYS A 64 1.32 13.38 8.20
CA LYS A 64 2.28 14.39 7.73
C LYS A 64 2.73 14.14 6.28
N GLU A 65 3.01 12.88 5.94
CA GLU A 65 3.30 12.43 4.56
C GLU A 65 2.11 12.60 3.60
N GLY A 66 0.91 12.89 4.13
CA GLY A 66 -0.25 13.22 3.31
C GLY A 66 -1.10 12.02 2.93
N PHE A 67 -0.98 10.89 3.62
CA PHE A 67 -1.86 9.75 3.42
C PHE A 67 -3.04 9.73 4.42
N LYS A 68 -4.07 8.97 4.05
CA LYS A 68 -5.11 8.43 4.93
C LYS A 68 -5.17 6.92 4.74
N ILE A 69 -5.43 6.19 5.82
CA ILE A 69 -5.63 4.74 5.74
C ILE A 69 -7.12 4.45 5.62
N VAL A 70 -7.48 3.46 4.81
CA VAL A 70 -8.85 3.01 4.64
C VAL A 70 -8.93 1.49 4.65
N ILE A 71 -9.93 0.98 5.34
CA ILE A 71 -10.36 -0.42 5.25
C ILE A 71 -11.44 -0.50 4.17
N VAL A 72 -11.25 -1.36 3.19
CA VAL A 72 -12.24 -1.66 2.14
C VAL A 72 -12.57 -3.14 2.11
N LYS A 73 -13.79 -3.48 1.70
CA LYS A 73 -14.28 -4.86 1.52
C LYS A 73 -14.64 -5.07 0.06
N ASN A 74 -14.21 -6.18 -0.55
CA ASN A 74 -14.63 -6.54 -1.90
C ASN A 74 -15.95 -7.35 -1.90
N LYS A 75 -16.49 -7.63 -3.09
CA LYS A 75 -17.70 -8.46 -3.26
C LYS A 75 -17.59 -9.89 -2.69
N LEU A 76 -16.38 -10.43 -2.56
CA LEU A 76 -16.11 -11.75 -1.97
C LEU A 76 -15.98 -11.69 -0.44
N GLY A 77 -16.25 -10.55 0.16
CA GLY A 77 -16.17 -10.34 1.60
C GLY A 77 -14.76 -10.16 2.17
N LYS A 78 -13.73 -10.13 1.32
CA LYS A 78 -12.33 -9.95 1.74
C LYS A 78 -12.04 -8.49 2.07
N PHE A 79 -11.34 -8.26 3.17
CA PHE A 79 -10.92 -6.94 3.63
C PHE A 79 -9.51 -6.58 3.15
N TYR A 80 -9.28 -5.30 2.93
CA TYR A 80 -8.00 -4.75 2.51
C TYR A 80 -7.74 -3.44 3.25
N VAL A 81 -6.48 -3.23 3.63
CA VAL A 81 -5.98 -1.96 4.14
C VAL A 81 -5.27 -1.24 3.00
N MET A 82 -5.64 0.01 2.74
CA MET A 82 -5.07 0.80 1.65
C MET A 82 -4.64 2.17 2.18
N ALA A 83 -3.46 2.62 1.75
CA ALA A 83 -2.98 3.98 1.98
C ALA A 83 -3.32 4.86 0.78
N VAL A 84 -4.01 5.96 1.03
CA VAL A 84 -4.53 6.85 -0.01
C VAL A 84 -3.97 8.24 0.22
N GLU A 85 -3.23 8.76 -0.75
CA GLU A 85 -2.83 10.17 -0.76
C GLU A 85 -4.09 11.05 -0.68
N LYS A 86 -4.10 12.03 0.23
CA LYS A 86 -5.26 12.87 0.54
C LYS A 86 -5.82 13.55 -0.71
N GLU A 87 -4.93 14.02 -1.58
CA GLU A 87 -5.25 14.65 -2.85
C GLU A 87 -5.87 13.68 -3.88
N LYS A 88 -5.67 12.36 -3.73
CA LYS A 88 -6.18 11.32 -4.64
C LYS A 88 -7.45 10.62 -4.15
N ILE A 89 -8.07 11.06 -3.05
CA ILE A 89 -9.29 10.42 -2.51
C ILE A 89 -10.41 10.34 -3.54
N LYS A 90 -10.60 11.36 -4.39
CA LYS A 90 -11.62 11.34 -5.46
C LYS A 90 -11.34 10.23 -6.48
N ILE A 91 -10.08 10.06 -6.90
CA ILE A 91 -9.65 9.00 -7.82
C ILE A 91 -9.83 7.62 -7.17
N PHE A 92 -9.45 7.50 -5.90
CA PHE A 92 -9.61 6.27 -5.14
C PHE A 92 -11.07 5.82 -5.00
N LYS A 93 -12.00 6.76 -4.75
CA LYS A 93 -13.44 6.44 -4.70
C LYS A 93 -13.95 5.91 -6.05
N LYS A 94 -13.54 6.51 -7.18
CA LYS A 94 -13.87 6.01 -8.52
C LYS A 94 -13.32 4.59 -8.75
N PHE A 95 -12.09 4.32 -8.32
CA PHE A 95 -11.51 2.97 -8.36
C PHE A 95 -12.34 1.97 -7.54
N CYS A 96 -12.74 2.32 -6.32
CA CYS A 96 -13.57 1.44 -5.49
C CYS A 96 -14.91 1.11 -6.15
N LEU A 97 -15.57 2.10 -6.78
CA LEU A 97 -16.81 1.88 -7.53
C LEU A 97 -16.58 0.91 -8.69
N LYS A 98 -15.55 1.17 -9.52
CA LYS A 98 -15.22 0.30 -10.67
C LYS A 98 -14.92 -1.14 -10.25
N GLU A 99 -14.22 -1.33 -9.15
CA GLU A 99 -13.78 -2.63 -8.66
C GLU A 99 -14.78 -3.31 -7.69
N ASN A 100 -16.00 -2.76 -7.56
CA ASN A 100 -17.04 -3.22 -6.65
C ASN A 100 -16.51 -3.43 -5.22
N LYS A 101 -15.81 -2.41 -4.70
CA LYS A 101 -15.28 -2.35 -3.33
C LYS A 101 -16.09 -1.37 -2.50
N LYS A 102 -16.49 -1.80 -1.31
CA LYS A 102 -17.15 -0.98 -0.30
C LYS A 102 -16.10 -0.39 0.63
N ILE A 103 -16.11 0.93 0.81
CA ILE A 103 -15.34 1.59 1.87
C ILE A 103 -16.01 1.27 3.21
N ILE A 104 -15.25 0.68 4.13
CA ILE A 104 -15.74 0.29 5.46
C ILE A 104 -15.45 1.38 6.47
N LYS A 105 -14.19 1.83 6.56
CA LYS A 105 -13.78 2.84 7.53
C LYS A 105 -12.51 3.54 7.09
N TRP A 106 -12.48 4.87 7.21
CA TRP A 106 -11.24 5.65 7.18
C TRP A 106 -10.62 5.65 8.58
N LEU A 107 -9.31 5.45 8.66
CA LEU A 107 -8.53 5.48 9.90
C LEU A 107 -7.63 6.72 9.85
N GLY A 108 -7.77 7.59 10.86
CA GLY A 108 -6.94 8.78 11.08
C GLY A 108 -7.26 10.01 10.22
#